data_AF-Q87Y77-F1
#
_entry.id   AF-Q87Y77-F1
#
_cell.length_a   1.000
_cell.length_b   1.000
_cell.length_c   1.000
_cell.angle_alpha   90.00
_cell.angle_beta   90.00
_cell.angle_gamma   90.00
#
_symmetry.space_group_name_H-M   'P 1'
#
loop_
_entity.id
_entity.type
_entity.pdbx_description
1 polymer ?
#
loop_
_entity_poly.entity_id
_entity_poly.type
_entity_poly.pdbx_seq_one_letter_code
_entity_poly.pdbx_strand_id
1 'polypeptide(L)'
;MLDIQGIQADERGKLLLKWRTTLGWSAAYVAKLFSVTTRTISAIESGAQPMPDARWRLLVHEVLAAISGSSELIVVVNETQALIDVVSSESYSGCVVSDDGRTGLIASHYINRATGMPDVHRQLFSVALNKHVLEATKRWDERRLESVGSSFTIYHWLQRRVLMNELANPKLTQLKAEVTKAQADAVAASQESEEVRKALLQKVDFAIANLMEEAARLTKG
;
A
#
# COMPACT_ATOMS: atom_id res chain seq x y z
N MET A 1 8.80 -8.38 27.27
CA MET A 1 9.70 -8.84 26.20
C MET A 1 8.85 -9.74 25.31
N LEU A 2 8.44 -9.28 24.12
CA LEU A 2 7.62 -10.09 23.22
C LEU A 2 8.39 -11.33 22.82
N ASP A 3 7.79 -12.50 23.02
CA ASP A 3 8.39 -13.80 22.77
C ASP A 3 8.46 -14.05 21.25
N ILE A 4 9.45 -13.44 20.59
CA ILE A 4 9.66 -13.48 19.12
C ILE A 4 10.16 -14.88 18.67
N GLN A 5 10.40 -15.80 19.61
CA GLN A 5 10.88 -17.17 19.35
C GLN A 5 9.80 -18.15 18.87
N GLY A 6 8.52 -17.76 18.87
CA GLY A 6 7.40 -18.68 18.56
C GLY A 6 6.97 -18.80 17.10
N ILE A 7 7.47 -17.96 16.18
CA ILE A 7 6.95 -17.92 14.80
C ILE A 7 7.73 -18.90 13.91
N GLN A 8 7.00 -19.84 13.29
CA GLN A 8 7.56 -20.86 12.40
C GLN A 8 8.16 -20.23 11.13
N ALA A 9 9.20 -20.86 10.58
CA ALA A 9 10.03 -20.27 9.52
C ALA A 9 9.26 -19.97 8.21
N ASP A 10 8.17 -20.70 7.99
CA ASP A 10 7.21 -20.59 6.89
C ASP A 10 6.21 -19.44 7.08
N GLU A 11 5.86 -19.10 8.32
CA GLU A 11 4.97 -17.97 8.62
C GLU A 11 5.69 -16.60 8.55
N ARG A 12 7.00 -16.60 8.77
CA ARG A 12 7.84 -15.38 8.76
C ARG A 12 7.79 -14.66 7.41
N GLY A 13 7.65 -15.38 6.30
CA GLY A 13 7.52 -14.78 4.97
C GLY A 13 6.26 -13.91 4.83
N LYS A 14 5.14 -14.39 5.38
CA LYS A 14 3.87 -13.64 5.40
C LYS A 14 3.98 -12.39 6.26
N LEU A 15 4.65 -12.50 7.42
CA LEU A 15 4.88 -11.35 8.31
C LEU A 15 5.84 -10.33 7.71
N LEU A 16 6.88 -10.78 7.01
CA LEU A 16 7.77 -9.90 6.25
C LEU A 16 6.97 -9.08 5.24
N LEU A 17 6.16 -9.74 4.42
CA LEU A 17 5.29 -9.06 3.45
C LEU A 17 4.35 -8.06 4.12
N LYS A 18 3.73 -8.48 5.23
CA LYS A 18 2.79 -7.67 6.01
C LYS A 18 3.44 -6.40 6.55
N TRP A 19 4.53 -6.56 7.30
CA TRP A 19 5.21 -5.46 7.99
C TRP A 19 5.88 -4.52 7.00
N ARG A 20 6.61 -5.03 6.00
CA ARG A 20 7.25 -4.14 5.01
C ARG A 20 6.20 -3.29 4.29
N THR A 21 5.07 -3.88 3.91
CA THR A 21 4.00 -3.16 3.22
C THR A 21 3.40 -2.10 4.13
N THR A 22 3.08 -2.46 5.37
CA THR A 22 2.49 -1.54 6.35
C THR A 22 3.42 -0.35 6.63
N LEU A 23 4.74 -0.59 6.63
CA LEU A 23 5.76 0.45 6.81
C LEU A 23 6.16 1.16 5.50
N GLY A 24 5.49 0.87 4.38
CA GLY A 24 5.80 1.45 3.07
C GLY A 24 7.19 1.07 2.52
N TRP A 25 7.81 0.01 3.03
CA TRP A 25 9.13 -0.47 2.61
C TRP A 25 9.03 -1.27 1.32
N SER A 26 9.83 -0.85 0.33
CA SER A 26 9.98 -1.59 -0.93
C SER A 26 10.75 -2.89 -0.71
N ALA A 27 10.50 -3.89 -1.58
CA ALA A 27 11.28 -5.13 -1.57
C ALA A 27 12.78 -4.86 -1.81
N ALA A 28 13.13 -3.80 -2.54
CA ALA A 28 14.52 -3.38 -2.77
C ALA A 28 15.18 -2.83 -1.49
N TYR A 29 14.45 -2.04 -0.70
CA TYR A 29 14.92 -1.55 0.59
C TYR A 29 15.22 -2.72 1.54
N VAL A 30 14.28 -3.66 1.68
CA VAL A 30 14.44 -4.85 2.52
C VAL A 30 15.59 -5.75 2.00
N ALA A 31 15.71 -5.90 0.68
CA ALA A 31 16.79 -6.66 0.08
C ALA A 31 18.17 -6.06 0.43
N LYS A 32 18.30 -4.73 0.39
CA LYS A 32 19.51 -4.02 0.83
C LYS A 32 19.77 -4.22 2.32
N LEU A 33 18.74 -4.13 3.16
CA LEU A 33 18.84 -4.34 4.61
C LEU A 33 19.39 -5.74 4.95
N PHE A 34 18.93 -6.77 4.24
CA PHE A 34 19.37 -8.15 4.46
C PHE A 34 20.62 -8.55 3.65
N SER A 35 21.17 -7.64 2.85
CA SER A 35 22.26 -7.93 1.90
C SER A 35 21.94 -9.10 0.96
N VAL A 36 20.74 -9.10 0.38
CA VAL A 36 20.26 -10.11 -0.57
C VAL A 36 19.66 -9.47 -1.82
N THR A 37 19.23 -10.30 -2.76
CA THR A 37 18.51 -9.84 -3.96
C THR A 37 17.00 -9.70 -3.69
N THR A 38 16.32 -8.85 -4.47
CA THR A 38 14.85 -8.73 -4.47
C THR A 38 14.15 -10.06 -4.80
N ARG A 39 14.79 -10.91 -5.62
CA ARG A 39 14.34 -12.28 -5.89
C ARG A 39 14.28 -13.14 -4.62
N THR A 40 15.28 -12.99 -3.74
CA THR A 40 15.32 -13.72 -2.46
C THR A 40 14.18 -13.27 -1.54
N ILE A 41 13.93 -11.96 -1.47
CA ILE A 41 12.80 -11.41 -0.70
C ILE A 41 11.47 -11.97 -1.23
N SER A 42 11.28 -11.97 -2.55
CA SER A 42 10.06 -12.51 -3.18
C SER A 42 9.88 -14.01 -2.92
N ALA A 43 10.98 -14.80 -2.92
CA ALA A 43 10.94 -16.22 -2.61
C ALA A 43 10.56 -16.48 -1.13
N ILE A 44 11.03 -15.62 -0.22
CA ILE A 44 10.65 -15.70 1.20
C ILE A 44 9.17 -15.35 1.38
N GLU A 45 8.70 -14.27 0.77
CA GLU A 45 7.31 -13.79 0.90
C GLU A 45 6.28 -14.76 0.32
N SER A 46 6.62 -15.45 -0.76
CA SER A 46 5.79 -16.49 -1.37
C SER A 46 5.84 -17.83 -0.63
N GLY A 47 6.72 -17.99 0.36
CA GLY A 47 6.96 -19.26 1.04
C GLY A 47 7.78 -20.27 0.24
N ALA A 48 8.28 -19.90 -0.95
CA ALA A 48 9.16 -20.74 -1.75
C ALA A 48 10.52 -21.00 -1.07
N GLN A 49 10.92 -20.10 -0.17
CA GLN A 49 12.12 -20.25 0.66
C GLN A 49 11.82 -19.88 2.12
N PRO A 50 12.18 -20.72 3.12
CA PRO A 50 11.99 -20.36 4.52
C PRO A 50 12.90 -19.18 4.92
N MET A 51 12.41 -18.32 5.81
CA MET A 51 13.20 -17.18 6.29
C MET A 51 14.22 -17.64 7.35
N PRO A 52 15.54 -17.42 7.14
CA PRO A 52 16.55 -17.74 8.14
C PRO A 52 16.37 -16.96 9.45
N ASP A 53 16.69 -17.57 10.58
CA ASP A 53 16.50 -16.97 11.92
C ASP A 53 17.24 -15.65 12.12
N ALA A 54 18.47 -15.55 11.64
CA ALA A 54 19.24 -14.31 11.71
C ALA A 54 18.54 -13.15 10.98
N ARG A 55 17.95 -13.40 9.81
CA ARG A 55 17.21 -12.39 9.06
C ARG A 55 15.88 -12.04 9.72
N TRP A 56 15.23 -13.02 10.34
CA TRP A 56 14.00 -12.78 11.11
C TRP A 56 14.26 -11.86 12.29
N ARG A 57 15.32 -12.10 13.06
CA ARG A 57 15.72 -11.23 14.17
C ARG A 57 16.08 -9.82 13.70
N LEU A 58 16.81 -9.71 12.59
CA LEU A 58 17.13 -8.41 11.98
C LEU A 58 15.87 -7.67 11.54
N LEU A 59 14.92 -8.36 10.87
CA LEU A 59 13.64 -7.77 10.49
C LEU A 59 12.91 -7.21 11.71
N VAL A 60 12.78 -8.02 12.75
CA VAL A 60 12.05 -7.62 13.97
C VAL A 60 12.74 -6.43 14.63
N HIS A 61 14.07 -6.41 14.69
CA HIS A 61 14.84 -5.28 15.17
C HIS A 61 14.53 -4.00 14.38
N GLU A 62 14.59 -4.05 13.05
CA GLU A 62 14.31 -2.88 12.21
C GLU A 62 12.87 -2.42 12.30
N VAL A 63 11.91 -3.35 12.35
CA VAL A 63 10.49 -3.03 12.53
C VAL A 63 10.28 -2.35 13.87
N LEU A 64 10.87 -2.88 14.95
CA LEU A 64 10.82 -2.26 16.27
C LEU A 64 11.45 -0.87 16.25
N ALA A 65 12.62 -0.71 15.64
CA ALA A 65 13.28 0.60 15.52
C ALA A 65 12.41 1.61 14.75
N ALA A 66 11.76 1.17 13.66
CA ALA A 66 10.89 2.01 12.86
C ALA A 66 9.63 2.46 13.60
N ILE A 67 9.02 1.58 14.41
CA ILE A 67 7.81 1.93 15.18
C ILE A 67 8.12 2.59 16.53
N SER A 68 9.35 2.46 17.05
CA SER A 68 9.76 3.07 18.32
C SER A 68 10.18 4.53 18.16
N GLY A 69 10.38 5.00 16.92
CA GLY A 69 10.49 6.43 16.62
C GLY A 69 9.16 7.15 16.92
N SER A 70 9.20 8.48 17.07
CA SER A 70 7.98 9.29 17.14
C SER A 70 7.27 9.22 15.78
N SER A 71 6.37 8.25 15.62
CA SER A 71 5.47 8.18 14.46
C SER A 71 4.61 9.44 14.46
N GLU A 72 4.69 10.20 13.37
CA GLU A 72 3.77 11.32 13.18
C GLU A 72 2.46 10.76 12.64
N LEU A 73 1.36 11.06 13.33
CA LEU A 73 0.01 10.69 12.91
C LEU A 73 -0.74 11.95 12.47
N ILE A 74 -1.48 11.84 11.38
CA ILE A 74 -2.45 12.86 10.97
C ILE A 74 -3.85 12.26 10.93
N VAL A 75 -4.80 13.09 11.35
CA VAL A 75 -6.22 12.79 11.29
C VAL A 75 -6.82 13.59 10.15
N VAL A 76 -7.54 12.91 9.25
CA VAL A 76 -8.28 13.54 8.16
C VAL A 76 -9.73 13.71 8.60
N VAL A 77 -10.29 14.90 8.38
CA VAL A 77 -11.67 15.23 8.76
C VAL A 77 -12.52 15.61 7.56
N ASN A 78 -13.83 15.40 7.67
CA ASN A 78 -14.80 15.85 6.67
C ASN A 78 -15.35 17.26 6.97
N GLU A 79 -16.35 17.68 6.19
CA GLU A 79 -17.03 18.98 6.33
C GLU A 79 -17.70 19.21 7.69
N THR A 80 -18.10 18.13 8.37
CA THR A 80 -18.67 18.18 9.73
C THR A 80 -17.60 18.11 10.83
N GLN A 81 -16.32 18.16 10.47
CA GLN A 81 -15.16 17.91 11.33
C GLN A 81 -15.13 16.50 11.96
N ALA A 82 -15.91 15.57 11.43
CA ALA A 82 -15.85 14.18 11.84
C ALA A 82 -14.60 13.52 11.22
N LEU A 83 -13.94 12.67 12.00
CA LEU A 83 -12.80 11.87 11.56
C LEU A 83 -13.25 10.92 10.44
N ILE A 84 -12.53 10.94 9.32
CA ILE A 84 -12.75 10.04 8.18
C ILE A 84 -11.56 9.12 7.91
N ASP A 85 -10.35 9.50 8.30
CA ASP A 85 -9.17 8.65 8.16
C ASP A 85 -8.06 9.04 9.14
N VAL A 86 -7.12 8.12 9.38
CA VAL A 86 -5.90 8.33 10.17
C VAL A 86 -4.72 7.74 9.41
N VAL A 87 -3.73 8.57 9.13
CA VAL A 87 -2.53 8.17 8.37
C VAL A 87 -1.28 8.41 9.20
N SER A 88 -0.38 7.43 9.20
CA SER A 88 0.92 7.54 9.86
C SER A 88 2.03 7.85 8.86
N SER A 89 3.13 8.44 9.33
CA SER A 89 4.33 8.68 8.51
C SER A 89 4.90 7.41 7.87
N GLU A 90 4.70 6.25 8.50
CA GLU A 90 5.21 4.95 8.03
C GLU A 90 4.30 4.35 6.96
N SER A 91 2.98 4.41 7.16
CA SER A 91 2.00 3.86 6.21
C SER A 91 1.79 4.76 4.99
N TYR A 92 2.04 6.06 5.12
CA TYR A 92 1.87 7.05 4.06
C TYR A 92 2.52 6.62 2.73
N SER A 93 1.76 6.72 1.65
CA SER A 93 2.19 6.36 0.29
C SER A 93 2.34 7.57 -0.63
N GLY A 94 1.51 8.60 -0.47
CA GLY A 94 1.51 9.77 -1.33
C GLY A 94 0.31 10.68 -1.07
N CYS A 95 0.44 11.96 -1.39
CA CYS A 95 -0.64 12.93 -1.32
C CYS A 95 -0.61 13.83 -2.55
N VAL A 96 -1.79 14.11 -3.10
CA VAL A 96 -1.98 14.99 -4.25
C VAL A 96 -3.16 15.93 -4.01
N VAL A 97 -3.19 17.05 -4.72
CA VAL A 97 -4.24 18.06 -4.66
C VAL A 97 -4.68 18.35 -6.08
N SER A 98 -5.99 18.55 -6.29
CA SER A 98 -6.58 18.88 -7.58
C SER A 98 -6.10 20.24 -8.07
N ASP A 99 -6.21 20.48 -9.38
CA ASP A 99 -5.76 21.74 -10.00
C ASP A 99 -6.50 22.97 -9.44
N ASP A 100 -7.74 22.79 -8.96
CA ASP A 100 -8.52 23.85 -8.31
C ASP A 100 -8.10 24.14 -6.85
N GLY A 101 -7.18 23.34 -6.30
CA GLY A 101 -6.68 23.46 -4.94
C GLY A 101 -7.67 23.06 -3.83
N ARG A 102 -8.85 22.55 -4.18
CA ARG A 102 -9.95 22.32 -3.22
C ARG A 102 -9.98 20.90 -2.67
N THR A 103 -9.66 19.92 -3.52
CA THR A 103 -9.79 18.50 -3.19
C THR A 103 -8.41 17.86 -3.10
N GLY A 104 -8.14 17.20 -1.98
CA GLY A 104 -6.95 16.39 -1.76
C GLY A 104 -7.27 14.90 -1.86
N LEU A 105 -6.27 14.11 -2.24
CA LEU A 105 -6.29 12.66 -2.15
C LEU A 105 -5.04 12.21 -1.43
N ILE A 106 -5.20 11.58 -0.27
CA ILE A 106 -4.13 10.94 0.47
C ILE A 106 -4.21 9.42 0.30
N ALA A 107 -3.05 8.79 0.20
CA ALA A 107 -2.92 7.35 0.09
C ALA A 107 -2.02 6.77 1.18
N SER A 108 -2.39 5.61 1.70
CA SER A 108 -1.65 4.87 2.72
C SER A 108 -1.64 3.38 2.41
N HIS A 109 -0.55 2.70 2.76
CA HIS A 109 -0.44 1.26 2.61
C HIS A 109 -1.19 0.57 3.73
N TYR A 110 -1.93 -0.48 3.39
CA TYR A 110 -2.59 -1.33 4.36
C TYR A 110 -2.59 -2.79 3.89
N ILE A 111 -3.08 -3.67 4.77
CA ILE A 111 -3.27 -5.08 4.46
C ILE A 111 -4.77 -5.32 4.40
N ASN A 112 -5.25 -5.71 3.22
CA ASN A 112 -6.63 -6.04 3.02
C ASN A 112 -6.98 -7.28 3.87
N ARG A 113 -7.92 -7.14 4.80
CA ARG A 113 -8.27 -8.22 5.74
C ARG A 113 -8.93 -9.41 5.05
N ALA A 114 -9.62 -9.20 3.94
CA ALA A 114 -10.32 -10.26 3.20
C ALA A 114 -9.35 -11.12 2.38
N THR A 115 -8.38 -10.49 1.71
CA THR A 115 -7.43 -11.19 0.84
C THR A 115 -6.11 -11.53 1.53
N GLY A 116 -5.80 -10.85 2.65
CA GLY A 116 -4.49 -10.90 3.29
C GLY A 116 -3.38 -10.20 2.50
N MET A 117 -3.72 -9.56 1.37
CA MET A 117 -2.75 -8.98 0.45
C MET A 117 -2.50 -7.49 0.72
N PRO A 118 -1.28 -7.00 0.42
CA PRO A 118 -0.98 -5.57 0.31
C PRO A 118 -1.96 -4.83 -0.60
N ASP A 119 -2.43 -3.69 -0.14
CA ASP A 119 -3.22 -2.76 -0.96
C ASP A 119 -2.99 -1.31 -0.49
N VAL A 120 -3.46 -0.35 -1.27
CA VAL A 120 -3.33 1.08 -1.01
C VAL A 120 -4.71 1.66 -0.72
N HIS A 121 -4.90 2.13 0.51
CA HIS A 121 -6.08 2.89 0.90
C HIS A 121 -5.99 4.31 0.36
N ARG A 122 -7.13 4.89 0.00
CA ARG A 122 -7.26 6.20 -0.65
C ARG A 122 -8.39 6.96 0.00
N GLN A 123 -8.08 8.15 0.50
CA GLN A 123 -9.06 9.01 1.13
C GLN A 123 -9.09 10.38 0.45
N LEU A 124 -10.25 10.73 -0.09
CA LEU A 124 -10.54 12.09 -0.56
C LEU A 124 -10.82 13.01 0.63
N PHE A 125 -10.36 14.26 0.56
CA PHE A 125 -10.58 15.24 1.62
C PHE A 125 -10.66 16.67 1.08
N SER A 126 -11.29 17.54 1.86
CA SER A 126 -11.35 18.98 1.59
C SER A 126 -10.09 19.67 2.11
N VAL A 127 -9.34 20.31 1.21
CA VAL A 127 -8.07 20.98 1.54
C VAL A 127 -8.28 22.12 2.53
N ALA A 128 -9.41 22.82 2.43
CA ALA A 128 -9.71 23.96 3.31
C ALA A 128 -9.71 23.57 4.80
N LEU A 129 -10.22 22.37 5.11
CA LEU A 129 -10.35 21.85 6.48
C LEU A 129 -9.16 20.98 6.92
N ASN A 130 -8.28 20.62 5.99
CA ASN A 130 -7.20 19.64 6.22
C ASN A 130 -5.82 20.18 5.79
N LYS A 131 -5.54 21.47 5.98
CA LYS A 131 -4.25 22.08 5.60
C LYS A 131 -3.06 21.38 6.27
N HIS A 132 -3.23 20.91 7.51
CA HIS A 132 -2.23 20.16 8.26
C HIS A 132 -1.82 18.84 7.56
N VAL A 133 -2.73 18.23 6.78
CA VAL A 133 -2.42 17.02 5.99
C VAL A 133 -1.36 17.34 4.93
N LEU A 134 -1.49 18.48 4.25
CA LEU A 134 -0.53 18.90 3.23
C LEU A 134 0.83 19.25 3.84
N GLU A 135 0.83 19.94 4.98
CA GLU A 135 2.07 20.29 5.69
C GLU A 135 2.80 19.05 6.21
N ALA A 136 2.09 18.08 6.78
CA ALA A 136 2.68 16.84 7.25
C ALA A 136 3.23 15.99 6.11
N THR A 137 2.43 15.77 5.06
CA THR A 137 2.84 14.93 3.92
C THR A 137 4.02 15.52 3.16
N LYS A 138 4.11 16.86 3.03
CA LYS A 138 5.29 17.54 2.50
C LYS A 138 6.54 17.24 3.34
N ARG A 139 6.47 17.37 4.67
CA ARG A 139 7.59 17.04 5.57
C ARG A 139 7.99 15.56 5.48
N TRP A 140 7.03 14.66 5.27
CA TRP A 140 7.29 13.23 5.10
C TRP A 140 7.99 12.92 3.77
N ASP A 141 7.56 13.55 2.69
CA ASP A 141 8.19 13.45 1.37
C ASP A 141 9.65 13.94 1.43
N GLU A 142 9.90 15.08 2.08
CA GLU A 142 11.24 15.66 2.26
C GLU A 142 12.16 14.70 3.03
N ARG A 143 11.73 14.18 4.19
CA ARG A 143 12.50 13.21 4.99
C ARG A 143 12.83 11.92 4.22
N ARG A 144 11.94 11.46 3.35
CA ARG A 144 12.16 10.25 2.53
C ARG A 144 13.12 10.50 1.36
N LEU A 145 13.06 11.69 0.78
CA LEU A 145 14.01 12.09 -0.27
C LEU A 145 15.44 12.12 0.27
N GLU A 146 15.64 12.66 1.47
CA GLU A 146 16.93 12.72 2.16
C GLU A 146 17.51 11.34 2.48
N SER A 147 16.66 10.36 2.81
CA SER A 147 17.10 9.04 3.29
C SER A 147 17.35 7.99 2.18
N VAL A 148 16.59 8.03 1.08
CA VAL A 148 16.59 6.95 0.06
C VAL A 148 17.21 7.38 -1.28
N GLY A 149 17.33 8.69 -1.55
CA GLY A 149 17.95 9.21 -2.78
C GLY A 149 17.16 8.90 -4.06
N SER A 150 17.86 8.76 -5.20
CA SER A 150 17.27 8.75 -6.56
C SER A 150 16.24 7.65 -6.84
N SER A 151 16.32 6.51 -6.15
CA SER A 151 15.34 5.41 -6.30
C SER A 151 13.95 5.77 -5.73
N PHE A 152 13.91 6.59 -4.67
CA PHE A 152 12.65 7.10 -4.13
C PHE A 152 12.02 8.12 -5.08
N THR A 153 12.82 8.95 -5.77
CA THR A 153 12.32 9.96 -6.70
C THR A 153 11.47 9.36 -7.82
N ILE A 154 11.90 8.26 -8.44
CA ILE A 154 11.16 7.61 -9.53
C ILE A 154 9.86 6.98 -9.01
N TYR A 155 9.95 6.22 -7.91
CA TYR A 155 8.78 5.58 -7.29
C TYR A 155 7.73 6.62 -6.86
N HIS A 156 8.17 7.66 -6.18
CA HIS A 156 7.32 8.75 -5.69
C HIS A 156 6.67 9.53 -6.82
N TRP A 157 7.43 9.83 -7.88
CA TRP A 157 6.89 10.46 -9.08
C TRP A 157 5.81 9.61 -9.76
N LEU A 158 6.05 8.30 -9.94
CA LEU A 158 5.07 7.37 -10.47
C LEU A 158 3.80 7.35 -9.60
N GLN A 159 3.97 7.26 -8.28
CA GLN A 159 2.86 7.19 -7.34
C GLN A 159 2.02 8.47 -7.37
N ARG A 160 2.65 9.66 -7.36
CA ARG A 160 1.94 10.94 -7.49
C ARG A 160 1.18 11.02 -8.81
N ARG A 161 1.76 10.54 -9.90
CA ARG A 161 1.10 10.55 -11.21
C ARG A 161 -0.12 9.63 -11.24
N VAL A 162 -0.04 8.46 -10.60
CA VAL A 162 -1.19 7.56 -10.42
C VAL A 162 -2.28 8.24 -9.60
N LEU A 163 -1.92 8.84 -8.46
CA LEU A 163 -2.88 9.52 -7.59
C LEU A 163 -3.53 10.74 -8.27
N MET A 164 -2.77 11.52 -9.04
CA MET A 164 -3.32 12.63 -9.82
C MET A 164 -4.35 12.15 -10.85
N ASN A 165 -4.06 11.05 -11.56
CA ASN A 165 -5.00 10.48 -12.51
C ASN A 165 -6.26 9.94 -11.81
N GLU A 166 -6.12 9.32 -10.63
CA GLU A 166 -7.26 8.86 -9.83
C GLU A 166 -8.11 10.02 -9.29
N LEU A 167 -7.47 11.13 -8.92
CA LEU A 167 -8.15 12.34 -8.48
C LEU A 167 -8.90 13.02 -9.63
N ALA A 168 -8.27 13.09 -10.81
CA ALA A 168 -8.86 13.67 -12.02
C ALA A 168 -9.98 12.79 -12.60
N ASN A 169 -9.93 11.46 -12.39
CA ASN A 169 -10.96 10.54 -12.84
C ASN A 169 -11.45 9.60 -11.71
N PRO A 170 -12.51 10.01 -10.99
CA PRO A 170 -13.10 9.20 -9.91
C PRO A 170 -13.55 7.80 -10.35
N LYS A 171 -13.83 7.61 -11.65
CA LYS A 171 -14.20 6.29 -12.21
C LYS A 171 -13.06 5.28 -12.10
N LEU A 172 -11.80 5.71 -12.16
CA LEU A 172 -10.66 4.81 -11.93
C LEU A 172 -10.65 4.25 -10.51
N THR A 173 -10.97 5.07 -9.52
CA THR A 173 -11.06 4.65 -8.11
C THR A 173 -12.16 3.61 -7.93
N GLN A 174 -13.33 3.83 -8.56
CA GLN A 174 -14.42 2.87 -8.55
C GLN A 174 -14.03 1.54 -9.21
N LEU A 175 -13.44 1.58 -10.41
CA LEU A 175 -13.04 0.38 -11.15
C LEU A 175 -11.95 -0.41 -10.39
N LYS A 176 -11.01 0.26 -9.73
CA LYS A 176 -10.03 -0.40 -8.86
C LYS A 176 -10.69 -1.10 -7.67
N ALA A 177 -11.66 -0.46 -7.02
CA ALA A 177 -12.41 -1.07 -5.94
C ALA A 177 -13.22 -2.30 -6.41
N GLU A 178 -13.78 -2.26 -7.62
CA GLU A 178 -14.46 -3.40 -8.25
C GLU A 178 -13.51 -4.57 -8.52
N VAL A 179 -12.28 -4.30 -9.00
CA VAL A 179 -11.24 -5.32 -9.16
C VAL A 179 -10.88 -5.95 -7.82
N THR A 180 -10.59 -5.13 -6.79
CA THR A 180 -10.23 -5.63 -5.46
C THR A 180 -11.35 -6.48 -4.86
N LYS A 181 -12.61 -6.07 -5.02
CA LYS A 181 -13.78 -6.84 -4.56
C LYS A 181 -13.90 -8.17 -5.31
N ALA A 182 -13.82 -8.16 -6.64
CA ALA A 182 -13.90 -9.39 -7.43
C ALA A 182 -12.80 -10.38 -7.07
N GLN A 183 -11.57 -9.90 -6.80
CA GLN A 183 -10.48 -10.73 -6.33
C GLN A 183 -10.74 -11.31 -4.94
N ALA A 184 -11.28 -10.51 -4.02
CA ALA A 184 -11.66 -10.99 -2.70
C ALA A 184 -12.75 -12.07 -2.76
N ASP A 185 -13.77 -11.87 -3.59
CA ASP A 185 -14.84 -12.85 -3.81
C ASP A 185 -14.28 -14.17 -4.38
N ALA A 186 -13.35 -14.08 -5.34
CA ALA A 186 -12.70 -15.26 -5.92
C ALA A 186 -11.82 -16.03 -4.92
N VAL A 187 -11.13 -15.32 -4.01
CA VAL A 187 -10.31 -15.94 -2.95
C VAL A 187 -11.19 -16.59 -1.88
N ALA A 188 -12.28 -15.92 -1.48
CA ALA A 188 -13.21 -16.44 -0.49
C ALA A 188 -13.91 -17.73 -0.95
N ALA A 189 -14.19 -17.84 -2.25
CA ALA A 189 -14.83 -19.00 -2.87
C ALA A 189 -13.89 -20.19 -3.14
N SER A 190 -12.75 -20.27 -2.47
CA SER A 190 -11.74 -21.33 -2.68
C SER A 190 -12.26 -22.76 -2.44
N GLN A 191 -13.34 -22.93 -1.68
CA GLN A 191 -13.98 -24.23 -1.39
C GLN A 191 -15.27 -24.49 -2.19
N GLU A 192 -15.63 -23.58 -3.10
CA GLU A 192 -16.85 -23.72 -3.92
C GLU A 192 -16.62 -24.61 -5.13
N SER A 193 -17.71 -24.96 -5.83
CA SER A 193 -17.66 -25.77 -7.05
C SER A 193 -16.77 -25.12 -8.13
N GLU A 194 -16.18 -25.95 -8.99
CA GLU A 194 -15.27 -25.49 -10.03
C GLU A 194 -15.93 -24.51 -11.01
N GLU A 195 -17.24 -24.66 -11.24
CA GLU A 195 -18.06 -23.78 -12.06
C GLU A 195 -18.21 -22.38 -11.44
N VAL A 196 -18.44 -22.32 -10.12
CA VAL A 196 -18.52 -21.05 -9.37
C VAL A 196 -17.16 -20.34 -9.37
N ARG A 197 -16.08 -21.08 -9.15
CA ARG A 197 -14.71 -20.53 -9.19
C ARG A 197 -14.37 -19.96 -10.57
N LYS A 198 -14.73 -20.66 -11.66
CA LYS A 198 -14.52 -20.18 -13.03
C LYS A 198 -15.33 -18.91 -13.33
N ALA A 199 -16.59 -18.84 -12.89
CA ALA A 199 -17.42 -17.66 -13.05
C ALA A 199 -16.87 -16.44 -12.27
N LEU A 200 -16.31 -16.66 -11.07
CA LEU A 200 -15.69 -15.59 -10.28
C LEU A 200 -14.37 -15.09 -10.90
N LEU A 201 -13.54 -15.99 -11.44
CA LEU A 201 -12.35 -15.59 -12.18
C LEU A 201 -12.69 -14.79 -13.44
N GLN A 202 -13.76 -15.16 -14.17
CA GLN A 202 -14.24 -14.37 -15.31
C GLN A 202 -14.72 -12.96 -14.89
N LYS A 203 -15.31 -12.81 -13.70
CA LYS A 203 -15.66 -11.48 -13.16
C LYS A 203 -14.41 -10.65 -12.85
N VAL A 204 -13.35 -11.27 -12.35
CA VAL A 204 -12.05 -10.59 -12.14
C VAL A 204 -11.49 -10.11 -13.48
N ASP A 205 -11.45 -10.98 -14.50
CA ASP A 205 -10.94 -10.63 -15.82
C ASP A 205 -11.74 -9.47 -16.45
N PHE A 206 -13.07 -9.48 -16.32
CA PHE A 206 -13.92 -8.41 -16.83
C PHE A 206 -13.70 -7.07 -16.10
N ALA A 207 -13.56 -7.11 -14.76
CA ALA A 207 -13.26 -5.92 -13.97
C ALA A 207 -11.89 -5.32 -14.34
N ILE A 208 -10.88 -6.17 -14.58
CA ILE A 208 -9.55 -5.75 -15.03
C ILE A 208 -9.64 -5.13 -16.43
N ALA A 209 -10.37 -5.75 -17.36
CA ALA A 209 -10.54 -5.25 -18.73
C ALA A 209 -11.18 -3.85 -18.73
N ASN A 210 -12.23 -3.62 -17.94
CA ASN A 210 -12.86 -2.31 -17.81
C ASN A 210 -11.91 -1.25 -17.25
N LEU A 211 -11.11 -1.61 -16.24
CA LEU A 211 -10.07 -0.73 -15.70
C LEU A 211 -9.02 -0.37 -16.75
N MET A 212 -8.56 -1.36 -17.53
CA MET A 212 -7.57 -1.15 -18.60
C MET A 212 -8.11 -0.27 -19.73
N GLU A 213 -9.38 -0.46 -20.13
CA GLU A 213 -10.01 0.35 -21.17
C GLU A 213 -10.12 1.82 -20.73
N GLU A 214 -10.57 2.06 -19.51
CA GLU A 214 -10.70 3.41 -18.97
C GLU A 214 -9.32 4.08 -18.83
N ALA A 215 -8.31 3.35 -18.35
CA ALA A 215 -6.93 3.84 -18.29
C ALA A 215 -6.38 4.18 -19.68
N ALA A 216 -6.66 3.34 -20.69
CA ALA A 216 -6.21 3.56 -22.06
C ALA A 216 -6.86 4.80 -22.71
N ARG A 217 -8.12 5.09 -22.40
CA ARG A 217 -8.81 6.32 -22.86
C ARG A 217 -8.13 7.57 -22.33
N LEU A 218 -7.69 7.56 -21.08
CA LEU A 218 -6.99 8.69 -20.45
C LEU A 218 -5.59 8.93 -20.99
N THR A 219 -4.92 7.92 -21.55
CA THR A 219 -3.62 8.09 -22.22
C THR A 219 -3.69 8.59 -23.66
N LYS A 220 -4.89 8.62 -24.26
CA LYS A 220 -5.11 9.05 -25.65
C LYS A 220 -5.69 10.46 -25.80
N GLY A 221 -6.14 11.08 -24.70
CA GLY A 221 -6.56 12.49 -24.66
C GLY A 221 -5.41 13.37 -24.23
#